data_AF-A0AA38GYK6-F1
#
_entry.id   AF-A0AA38GYK6-F1
#
_cell.length_a   1.000
_cell.length_b   1.000
_cell.length_c   1.000
_cell.angle_alpha   90.00
_cell.angle_beta   90.00
_cell.angle_gamma   90.00
#
_symmetry.space_group_name_H-M   'P 1'
#
loop_
_entity.id
_entity.type
_entity.pdbx_description
1 polymer ?
#
loop_
_entity_poly.entity_id
_entity_poly.type
_entity_poly.pdbx_seq_one_letter_code
_entity_poly.pdbx_strand_id
1 'polypeptide(L)'
;EMEDWQLQQCCNHDQVTFIATIGAFIFVILALWRTPLLTPFKLITVFLHEASHAIACKLTCGHVDGIKVHANEGGVTHTRGGVYWVILPAGYLGSSFWGMVLVLASTNIVTARIAAACLAVALLIVLFIAKNWFLRGLCIGFIIFLALVWVLQETTKFHILRYVILFIGVMNSLFSVYDIYDDLISRRVNSSDAEKFAEICPCPCNGMAWGVI
;
A
#
# COMPACT_ATOMS: atom_id res chain seq x y z
N GLU A 1 6.97 -27.34 -29.23
CA GLU A 1 7.81 -26.13 -29.31
C GLU A 1 8.68 -26.07 -28.06
N MET A 2 9.97 -25.79 -28.20
CA MET A 2 10.87 -25.61 -27.04
C MET A 2 10.74 -24.17 -26.58
N GLU A 3 10.41 -23.95 -25.30
CA GLU A 3 10.35 -22.61 -24.72
C GLU A 3 11.74 -21.96 -24.80
N ASP A 4 11.80 -20.72 -25.28
CA ASP A 4 13.04 -19.97 -25.44
C ASP A 4 13.46 -19.33 -24.11
N TRP A 5 14.28 -20.03 -23.34
CA TRP A 5 14.87 -19.57 -22.08
C TRP A 5 16.00 -18.53 -22.29
N GLN A 6 16.38 -18.22 -23.54
CA GLN A 6 17.44 -17.26 -23.82
C GLN A 6 16.95 -15.80 -23.76
N LEU A 7 15.64 -15.56 -23.64
CA LEU A 7 15.01 -14.22 -23.65
C LEU A 7 15.45 -13.36 -24.85
N GLN A 8 16.01 -13.95 -25.92
CA GLN A 8 16.64 -13.22 -27.03
C GLN A 8 15.61 -12.42 -27.87
N GLN A 9 14.34 -12.82 -27.81
CA GLN A 9 13.20 -12.09 -28.37
C GLN A 9 12.22 -11.60 -27.29
N CYS A 10 12.59 -11.70 -26.01
CA CYS A 10 11.68 -11.43 -24.90
C CYS A 10 12.04 -10.13 -24.20
N CYS A 11 11.50 -9.04 -24.72
CA CYS A 11 10.99 -7.86 -24.02
C CYS A 11 10.79 -6.77 -25.08
N ASN A 12 9.55 -6.31 -25.27
CA ASN A 12 9.32 -5.09 -26.03
C ASN A 12 10.07 -3.94 -25.32
N HIS A 13 10.58 -2.94 -26.06
CA HIS A 13 11.31 -1.79 -25.48
C HIS A 13 10.53 -1.18 -24.29
N ASP A 14 9.21 -1.12 -24.42
CA ASP A 14 8.28 -0.67 -23.38
C ASP A 14 8.33 -1.49 -22.08
N GLN A 15 8.50 -2.81 -22.16
CA GLN A 15 8.60 -3.69 -20.98
C GLN A 15 9.91 -3.44 -20.23
N VAL A 16 11.03 -3.26 -20.95
CA VAL A 16 12.31 -2.90 -20.35
C VAL A 16 12.22 -1.55 -19.66
N THR A 17 11.64 -0.54 -20.33
CA THR A 17 11.44 0.78 -19.74
C THR A 17 10.56 0.72 -18.49
N PHE A 18 9.50 -0.09 -18.49
CA PHE A 18 8.62 -0.26 -17.33
C PHE A 18 9.36 -0.88 -16.13
N ILE A 19 10.08 -1.98 -16.33
CA ILE A 19 10.85 -2.65 -15.28
C ILE A 19 11.97 -1.73 -14.77
N ALA A 20 12.68 -1.04 -15.66
CA ALA A 20 13.70 -0.07 -15.30
C ALA A 20 13.11 1.09 -14.46
N THR A 21 11.91 1.55 -14.79
CA THR A 21 11.19 2.59 -14.02
C THR A 21 10.84 2.09 -12.62
N ILE A 22 10.36 0.85 -12.49
CA ILE A 22 10.10 0.21 -11.18
C ILE A 22 11.39 0.14 -10.38
N GLY A 23 12.49 -0.34 -10.97
CA GLY A 23 13.79 -0.42 -10.31
C GLY A 23 14.30 0.95 -9.83
N ALA A 24 14.15 1.98 -10.65
CA ALA A 24 14.50 3.35 -10.29
C ALA A 24 13.63 3.86 -9.13
N PHE A 25 12.32 3.60 -9.14
CA PHE A 25 11.43 3.96 -8.03
C PHE A 25 11.79 3.23 -6.75
N ILE A 26 12.06 1.92 -6.79
CA ILE A 26 12.52 1.16 -5.63
C ILE A 26 13.77 1.81 -5.03
N PHE A 27 14.77 2.13 -5.86
CA PHE A 27 16.00 2.77 -5.40
C PHE A 27 15.74 4.13 -4.75
N VAL A 28 14.95 4.99 -5.40
CA VAL A 28 14.60 6.32 -4.88
C VAL A 28 13.83 6.21 -3.57
N ILE A 29 12.88 5.28 -3.49
CA ILE A 29 12.07 5.03 -2.29
C ILE A 29 12.95 4.59 -1.13
N LEU A 30 13.84 3.62 -1.35
CA LEU A 30 14.75 3.13 -0.31
C LEU A 30 15.72 4.23 0.14
N ALA A 31 16.28 5.00 -0.79
CA ALA A 31 17.19 6.10 -0.49
C ALA A 31 16.52 7.24 0.30
N LEU A 32 15.27 7.56 -0.04
CA LEU A 32 14.50 8.64 0.58
C LEU A 32 13.60 8.17 1.73
N TRP A 33 13.62 6.88 2.09
CA TRP A 33 12.68 6.31 3.06
C TRP A 33 12.71 7.03 4.41
N ARG A 34 13.90 7.40 4.91
CA ARG A 34 14.03 8.10 6.19
C ARG A 34 13.75 9.59 6.14
N THR A 35 13.46 10.14 4.95
CA THR A 35 13.22 11.58 4.77
C THR A 35 11.73 11.91 4.90
N PRO A 36 11.39 13.12 5.39
CA PRO A 36 9.99 13.55 5.54
C PRO A 36 9.29 13.75 4.18
N LEU A 37 10.04 13.73 3.08
CA LEU A 37 9.50 13.91 1.73
C LEU A 37 8.52 12.79 1.34
N LEU A 38 8.79 11.56 1.80
CA LEU A 38 7.93 10.41 1.53
C LEU A 38 6.80 10.22 2.54
N THR A 39 6.80 10.96 3.65
CA THR A 39 5.79 10.86 4.72
C THR A 39 4.35 10.90 4.21
N PRO A 40 3.90 11.81 3.32
CA PRO A 40 2.51 11.79 2.85
C PRO A 40 2.17 10.51 2.08
N PHE A 41 3.12 9.95 1.31
CA PHE A 41 2.91 8.69 0.58
C PHE A 41 2.90 7.49 1.52
N LYS A 42 3.79 7.46 2.52
CA LYS A 42 3.79 6.41 3.55
C LYS A 42 2.51 6.39 4.37
N LEU A 43 1.96 7.55 4.70
CA LEU A 43 0.70 7.62 5.43
C LEU A 43 -0.47 7.06 4.61
N ILE A 44 -0.42 7.14 3.28
CA ILE A 44 -1.40 6.48 2.39
C ILE A 44 -1.18 4.96 2.34
N THR A 45 0.06 4.48 2.37
CA THR A 45 0.33 3.03 2.41
C THR A 45 -0.11 2.42 3.74
N VAL A 46 0.15 3.10 4.86
CA VAL A 46 -0.40 2.75 6.19
C VAL A 46 -1.93 2.74 6.13
N PHE A 47 -2.53 3.73 5.47
CA PHE A 47 -3.98 3.75 5.31
C PHE A 47 -4.51 2.53 4.53
N LEU A 48 -3.89 2.14 3.42
CA LEU A 48 -4.30 0.95 2.65
C LEU A 48 -4.10 -0.35 3.45
N HIS A 49 -3.07 -0.40 4.30
CA HIS A 49 -2.85 -1.48 5.25
C HIS A 49 -4.03 -1.61 6.23
N GLU A 50 -4.38 -0.51 6.91
CA GLU A 50 -5.49 -0.45 7.85
C GLU A 50 -6.86 -0.72 7.19
N ALA A 51 -7.06 -0.21 5.98
CA ALA A 51 -8.25 -0.51 5.19
C ALA A 51 -8.39 -2.01 4.91
N SER A 52 -7.28 -2.73 4.75
CA SER A 52 -7.29 -4.17 4.51
C SER A 52 -7.71 -4.96 5.74
N HIS A 53 -7.30 -4.54 6.96
CA HIS A 53 -7.87 -5.08 8.21
C HIS A 53 -9.37 -4.83 8.29
N ALA A 54 -9.83 -3.62 7.95
CA ALA A 54 -11.25 -3.27 7.99
C ALA A 54 -12.08 -4.12 7.01
N ILE A 55 -11.57 -4.36 5.80
CA ILE A 55 -12.20 -5.21 4.79
C ILE A 55 -12.26 -6.65 5.30
N ALA A 56 -11.15 -7.21 5.79
CA ALA A 56 -11.12 -8.57 6.33
C ALA A 56 -12.07 -8.75 7.53
N CYS A 57 -12.18 -7.74 8.38
CA CYS A 57 -13.13 -7.73 9.49
C CYS A 57 -14.57 -7.82 8.97
N LYS A 58 -14.94 -7.01 7.97
CA LYS A 58 -16.27 -7.05 7.37
C LYS A 58 -16.57 -8.38 6.68
N LEU A 59 -15.61 -8.94 5.94
CA LEU A 59 -15.75 -10.24 5.27
C LEU A 59 -15.92 -11.40 6.26
N THR A 60 -15.31 -11.29 7.44
CA THR A 60 -15.46 -12.26 8.53
C THR A 60 -16.65 -11.97 9.46
N CYS A 61 -17.61 -11.15 9.01
CA CYS A 61 -18.81 -10.76 9.75
C CYS A 61 -18.55 -9.97 11.05
N GLY A 62 -17.39 -9.32 11.17
CA GLY A 62 -17.08 -8.37 12.23
C GLY A 62 -17.59 -6.95 11.95
N HIS A 63 -17.48 -6.09 12.95
CA HIS A 63 -17.84 -4.68 12.88
C HIS A 63 -16.61 -3.78 12.98
N VAL A 64 -16.52 -2.75 12.13
CA VAL A 64 -15.41 -1.79 12.13
C VAL A 64 -15.89 -0.51 12.79
N ASP A 65 -15.32 -0.17 13.93
CA ASP A 65 -15.69 1.03 14.69
C ASP A 65 -15.04 2.31 14.16
N GLY A 66 -13.92 2.17 13.45
CA GLY A 66 -13.23 3.26 12.79
C GLY A 66 -11.74 3.02 12.63
N ILE A 67 -11.15 3.82 11.76
CA ILE A 67 -9.72 3.78 11.41
C ILE A 67 -9.06 5.07 11.90
N LYS A 68 -7.85 4.94 12.44
CA LYS A 68 -6.99 6.06 12.83
C LYS A 68 -5.62 5.87 12.21
N VAL A 69 -5.08 6.94 11.65
CA VAL A 69 -3.68 7.02 11.22
C VAL A 69 -3.05 8.22 11.91
N HIS A 70 -1.85 8.04 12.39
CA HIS A 70 -1.08 9.00 13.17
C HIS A 70 0.12 9.51 12.35
N ALA A 71 0.58 10.72 12.65
CA ALA A 71 1.68 11.37 11.92
C ALA A 71 3.04 10.67 12.08
N ASN A 72 3.16 9.78 13.08
CA ASN A 72 4.33 8.94 13.32
C ASN A 72 4.31 7.64 12.49
N GLU A 73 3.57 7.61 11.38
CA GLU A 73 3.44 6.46 10.48
C GLU A 73 2.71 5.26 11.12
N GLY A 74 2.10 5.43 12.30
CA GLY A 74 1.30 4.38 12.96
C GLY A 74 -0.17 4.38 12.53
N GLY A 75 -0.72 3.18 12.31
CA GLY A 75 -2.14 2.95 12.04
C GLY A 75 -2.81 2.16 13.17
N VAL A 76 -4.12 2.31 13.31
CA VAL A 76 -4.94 1.36 14.08
C VAL A 76 -6.37 1.31 13.56
N THR A 77 -6.82 0.10 13.28
CA THR A 77 -8.21 -0.21 12.94
C THR A 77 -8.91 -0.81 14.16
N HIS A 78 -9.90 -0.09 14.68
CA HIS A 78 -10.73 -0.61 15.77
C HIS A 78 -11.80 -1.55 15.21
N THR A 79 -11.69 -2.83 15.53
CA THR A 79 -12.60 -3.90 15.10
C THR A 79 -13.29 -4.56 16.31
N ARG A 80 -14.54 -4.98 16.13
CA ARG A 80 -15.33 -5.75 17.09
C ARG A 80 -15.84 -7.03 16.43
N GLY A 81 -15.43 -8.18 16.94
CA GLY A 81 -15.76 -9.47 16.36
C GLY A 81 -15.05 -9.74 15.04
N GLY A 82 -15.47 -10.79 14.34
CA GLY A 82 -14.77 -11.34 13.18
C GLY A 82 -13.65 -12.31 13.58
N VAL A 83 -12.95 -12.83 12.58
CA VAL A 83 -11.89 -13.84 12.80
C VAL A 83 -10.55 -13.12 12.82
N TYR A 84 -10.01 -12.83 14.01
CA TYR A 84 -8.72 -12.14 14.18
C TYR A 84 -7.56 -12.82 13.44
N TRP A 85 -7.64 -14.15 13.31
CA TRP A 85 -6.69 -14.96 12.54
C TRP A 85 -6.62 -14.62 11.05
N VAL A 86 -7.67 -13.99 10.49
CA VAL A 86 -7.71 -13.49 9.11
C VAL A 86 -7.52 -11.98 9.08
N ILE A 87 -8.01 -11.27 10.10
CA ILE A 87 -7.92 -9.81 10.16
C ILE A 87 -6.47 -9.34 10.30
N LEU A 88 -5.71 -9.88 11.25
CA LEU A 88 -4.32 -9.48 11.50
C LEU A 88 -3.41 -9.70 10.28
N PRO A 89 -3.44 -10.85 9.57
CA PRO A 89 -2.61 -10.99 8.38
C PRO A 89 -3.05 -10.14 7.18
N ALA A 90 -4.31 -9.69 7.17
CA ALA A 90 -4.84 -8.94 6.03
C ALA A 90 -4.19 -7.57 5.82
N GLY A 91 -3.55 -6.99 6.84
CA GLY A 91 -2.80 -5.73 6.69
C GLY A 91 -1.63 -5.90 5.71
N TYR A 92 -0.68 -6.77 6.06
CA TYR A 92 0.51 -7.05 5.25
C TYR A 92 0.16 -7.60 3.86
N LEU A 93 -0.73 -8.61 3.81
CA LEU A 93 -1.17 -9.21 2.55
C LEU A 93 -1.93 -8.20 1.68
N GLY A 94 -2.75 -7.37 2.30
CA GLY A 94 -3.49 -6.31 1.64
C GLY A 94 -2.57 -5.25 1.03
N SER A 95 -1.55 -4.78 1.75
CA SER A 95 -0.56 -3.84 1.22
C SER A 95 0.13 -4.39 -0.03
N SER A 96 0.59 -5.63 -0.01
CA SER A 96 1.20 -6.27 -1.20
C SER A 96 0.20 -6.44 -2.34
N PHE A 97 -1.03 -6.85 -2.04
CA PHE A 97 -2.10 -7.02 -3.04
C PHE A 97 -2.47 -5.70 -3.72
N TRP A 98 -2.76 -4.65 -2.95
CA TRP A 98 -3.09 -3.34 -3.50
C TRP A 98 -1.91 -2.72 -4.25
N GLY A 99 -0.68 -2.95 -3.78
CA GLY A 99 0.53 -2.53 -4.47
C GLY A 99 0.63 -3.16 -5.86
N MET A 100 0.45 -4.48 -5.96
CA MET A 100 0.39 -5.21 -7.24
C MET A 100 -0.72 -4.66 -8.15
N VAL A 101 -1.94 -4.48 -7.63
CA VAL A 101 -3.08 -3.97 -8.42
C VAL A 101 -2.79 -2.58 -8.99
N LEU A 102 -2.20 -1.68 -8.21
CA LEU A 102 -1.85 -0.34 -8.67
C LEU A 102 -0.71 -0.35 -9.70
N VAL A 103 0.32 -1.20 -9.49
CA VAL A 103 1.41 -1.39 -10.47
C VAL A 103 0.83 -1.89 -11.80
N LEU A 104 -0.03 -2.91 -11.78
CA LEU A 104 -0.67 -3.42 -12.99
C LEU A 104 -1.59 -2.38 -13.64
N ALA A 105 -2.35 -1.64 -12.84
CA ALA A 105 -3.23 -0.58 -13.35
C ALA A 105 -2.46 0.57 -14.00
N SER A 106 -1.18 0.79 -13.66
CA SER A 106 -0.35 1.83 -14.28
C SER A 106 0.09 1.52 -15.72
N THR A 107 -0.09 0.27 -16.18
CA THR A 107 0.34 -0.17 -17.53
C THR A 107 -0.42 0.51 -18.66
N ASN A 108 -1.70 0.85 -18.45
CA ASN A 108 -2.52 1.59 -19.41
C ASN A 108 -3.04 2.88 -18.79
N ILE A 109 -3.24 3.91 -19.61
CA ILE A 109 -3.75 5.19 -19.10
C ILE A 109 -5.20 5.08 -18.62
N VAL A 110 -6.03 4.28 -19.29
CA VAL A 110 -7.43 4.07 -18.90
C VAL A 110 -7.51 3.36 -17.56
N THR A 111 -6.71 2.30 -17.36
CA THR A 111 -6.65 1.60 -16.07
C THR A 111 -6.06 2.47 -14.97
N ALA A 112 -5.07 3.33 -15.27
CA ALA A 112 -4.51 4.27 -14.30
C ALA A 112 -5.54 5.32 -13.86
N ARG A 113 -6.38 5.81 -14.79
CA ARG A 113 -7.52 6.69 -14.48
C ARG A 113 -8.53 5.97 -13.58
N ILE A 114 -8.90 4.74 -13.90
CA ILE A 114 -9.82 3.95 -13.06
C ILE A 114 -9.22 3.75 -11.66
N ALA A 115 -7.95 3.37 -11.56
CA ALA A 115 -7.26 3.19 -10.28
C ALA A 115 -7.21 4.48 -9.46
N ALA A 116 -6.89 5.62 -10.09
CA ALA A 116 -6.88 6.92 -9.42
C ALA A 116 -8.28 7.30 -8.91
N ALA A 117 -9.33 7.04 -9.69
CA ALA A 117 -10.71 7.29 -9.29
C ALA A 117 -11.13 6.38 -8.12
N CYS A 118 -10.82 5.08 -8.20
CA CYS A 118 -11.08 4.13 -7.12
C CYS A 118 -10.35 4.53 -5.82
N LEU A 119 -9.08 4.95 -5.93
CA LEU A 119 -8.30 5.42 -4.79
C LEU A 119 -8.90 6.70 -4.19
N ALA A 120 -9.32 7.66 -5.03
CA ALA A 120 -9.99 8.87 -4.56
C ALA A 120 -11.33 8.57 -3.86
N VAL A 121 -12.12 7.63 -4.40
CA VAL A 121 -13.38 7.18 -3.77
C VAL A 121 -13.11 6.47 -2.44
N ALA A 122 -12.10 5.61 -2.36
CA ALA A 122 -11.71 4.95 -1.12
C ALA A 122 -11.30 5.98 -0.04
N LEU A 123 -10.52 6.99 -0.43
CA LEU A 123 -10.15 8.10 0.46
C LEU A 123 -11.36 8.93 0.88
N LEU A 124 -12.35 9.13 0.00
CA LEU A 124 -13.60 9.82 0.33
C LEU A 124 -14.44 9.02 1.33
N ILE A 125 -14.60 7.71 1.14
CA ILE A 125 -15.33 6.84 2.09
C ILE A 125 -14.67 6.94 3.47
N VAL A 126 -13.35 6.89 3.52
CA VAL A 126 -12.62 6.94 4.79
C VAL A 126 -12.60 8.33 5.39
N LEU A 127 -12.70 9.40 4.61
CA LEU A 127 -12.89 10.75 5.14
C LEU A 127 -14.09 10.81 6.11
N PHE A 128 -15.15 10.05 5.83
CA PHE A 128 -16.32 9.93 6.72
C PHE A 128 -16.11 8.99 7.91
N ILE A 129 -15.30 7.95 7.76
CA ILE A 129 -15.01 6.95 8.82
C ILE A 129 -13.89 7.45 9.77
N ALA A 130 -13.04 8.35 9.30
CA ALA A 130 -11.87 8.85 10.00
C ALA A 130 -12.27 9.57 11.29
N LYS A 131 -11.74 9.10 12.42
CA LYS A 131 -11.97 9.69 13.74
C LYS A 131 -11.03 10.86 14.06
N ASN A 132 -9.84 10.90 13.44
CA ASN A 132 -8.82 11.91 13.71
C ASN A 132 -8.82 13.00 12.64
N TRP A 133 -8.69 14.27 13.05
CA TRP A 133 -8.56 15.41 12.13
C TRP A 133 -7.36 15.32 11.19
N PHE A 134 -6.25 14.73 11.66
CA PHE A 134 -5.05 14.52 10.85
C PHE A 134 -5.33 13.61 9.64
N LEU A 135 -5.97 12.46 9.87
CA LEU A 135 -6.35 11.53 8.79
C LEU A 135 -7.33 12.19 7.81
N ARG A 136 -8.29 12.98 8.30
CA ARG A 136 -9.19 13.74 7.42
C ARG A 136 -8.43 14.74 6.54
N GLY A 137 -7.51 15.49 7.13
CA GLY A 137 -6.64 16.41 6.39
C GLY A 137 -5.78 15.69 5.35
N LEU A 138 -5.22 14.53 5.69
CA LEU A 138 -4.47 13.69 4.78
C LEU A 138 -5.34 13.21 3.60
N CYS A 139 -6.54 12.69 3.87
CA CYS A 139 -7.46 12.26 2.83
C CYS A 139 -7.81 13.40 1.87
N ILE A 140 -8.17 14.58 2.41
CA ILE A 140 -8.49 15.75 1.59
C ILE A 140 -7.27 16.18 0.75
N GLY A 141 -6.09 16.29 1.38
CA GLY A 141 -4.87 16.67 0.69
C GLY A 141 -4.51 15.71 -0.45
N PHE A 142 -4.67 14.40 -0.24
CA PHE A 142 -4.37 13.41 -1.26
C PHE A 142 -5.42 13.34 -2.37
N ILE A 143 -6.71 13.58 -2.05
CA ILE A 143 -7.76 13.73 -3.06
C ILE A 143 -7.47 14.94 -3.95
N ILE A 144 -7.10 16.09 -3.36
CA ILE A 144 -6.70 17.28 -4.13
C ILE A 144 -5.48 16.98 -4.98
N PHE A 145 -4.46 16.31 -4.43
CA PHE A 145 -3.27 15.90 -5.17
C PHE A 145 -3.62 15.02 -6.37
N LEU A 146 -4.44 13.98 -6.19
CA LEU A 146 -4.89 13.12 -7.29
C LEU A 146 -5.70 13.89 -8.34
N ALA A 147 -6.56 14.81 -7.91
CA ALA A 147 -7.32 15.67 -8.82
C ALA A 147 -6.41 16.60 -9.63
N LEU A 148 -5.39 17.20 -9.01
CA LEU A 148 -4.40 18.03 -9.70
C LEU A 148 -3.59 17.21 -10.71
N VAL A 149 -3.11 16.02 -10.33
CA VAL A 149 -2.39 15.13 -11.23
C VAL A 149 -3.29 14.69 -12.39
N TRP A 150 -4.57 14.44 -12.14
CA TRP A 150 -5.54 14.11 -13.18
C TRP A 150 -5.74 15.26 -14.17
N VAL A 151 -5.90 16.49 -13.69
CA VAL A 151 -6.03 17.66 -14.56
C VAL A 151 -4.75 17.86 -15.36
N LEU A 152 -3.59 17.78 -14.73
CA LEU A 152 -2.28 17.89 -15.41
C LEU A 152 -2.10 16.82 -16.48
N GLN A 153 -2.59 15.60 -16.24
CA GLN A 153 -2.59 14.52 -17.20
C GLN A 153 -3.46 14.83 -18.43
N GLU A 154 -4.57 15.54 -18.27
CA GLU A 154 -5.45 15.91 -19.39
C GLU A 154 -4.91 17.12 -20.17
N THR A 155 -4.26 18.06 -19.49
CA THR A 155 -3.70 19.25 -20.13
C THR A 155 -2.36 19.01 -20.79
N THR A 156 -1.63 17.96 -20.41
CA THR A 156 -0.24 17.73 -20.81
C THR A 156 -0.11 16.44 -21.61
N LYS A 157 0.77 16.42 -22.63
CA LYS A 157 1.08 15.19 -23.38
C LYS A 157 1.85 14.14 -22.56
N PHE A 158 2.39 14.51 -21.40
CA PHE A 158 3.13 13.62 -20.52
C PHE A 158 2.18 12.78 -19.68
N HIS A 159 2.35 11.46 -19.68
CA HIS A 159 1.51 10.52 -18.94
C HIS A 159 1.84 10.43 -17.44
N ILE A 160 1.87 11.57 -16.75
CA ILE A 160 2.26 11.73 -15.34
C ILE A 160 1.41 10.84 -14.42
N LEU A 161 0.10 10.69 -14.69
CA LEU A 161 -0.79 9.89 -13.85
C LEU A 161 -0.34 8.42 -13.76
N ARG A 162 0.19 7.86 -14.86
CA ARG A 162 0.71 6.48 -14.86
C ARG A 162 1.89 6.34 -13.91
N TYR A 163 2.82 7.29 -13.94
CA TYR A 163 3.99 7.28 -13.06
C TYR A 163 3.62 7.50 -11.59
N VAL A 164 2.65 8.38 -11.30
CA VAL A 164 2.19 8.60 -9.92
C VAL A 164 1.50 7.34 -9.36
N ILE A 165 0.62 6.70 -10.12
CA ILE A 165 -0.04 5.46 -9.70
C ILE A 165 0.98 4.32 -9.57
N LEU A 166 1.92 4.21 -10.50
CA LEU A 166 3.02 3.25 -10.40
C LEU A 166 3.84 3.48 -9.13
N PHE A 167 4.20 4.72 -8.83
CA PHE A 167 4.97 5.09 -7.64
C PHE A 167 4.23 4.72 -6.35
N ILE A 168 2.93 5.04 -6.25
CA ILE A 168 2.09 4.66 -5.11
C ILE A 168 2.01 3.13 -4.99
N GLY A 169 1.87 2.41 -6.10
CA GLY A 169 1.86 0.95 -6.12
C GLY A 169 3.17 0.34 -5.61
N VAL A 170 4.32 0.80 -6.11
CA VAL A 170 5.64 0.35 -5.67
C VAL A 170 5.85 0.68 -4.18
N MET A 171 5.49 1.88 -3.74
CA MET A 171 5.53 2.26 -2.32
C MET A 171 4.72 1.30 -1.45
N ASN A 172 3.49 0.96 -1.86
CA ASN A 172 2.60 0.11 -1.09
C ASN A 172 3.10 -1.34 -1.02
N SER A 173 3.71 -1.84 -2.10
CA SER A 173 4.36 -3.15 -2.12
C SER A 173 5.60 -3.20 -1.23
N LEU A 174 6.41 -2.14 -1.20
CA LEU A 174 7.60 -2.08 -0.34
C LEU A 174 7.25 -1.83 1.13
N PHE A 175 6.08 -1.25 1.41
CA PHE A 175 5.67 -0.91 2.76
C PHE A 175 5.58 -2.14 3.68
N SER A 176 4.95 -3.23 3.23
CA SER A 176 4.86 -4.48 4.02
C SER A 176 6.24 -5.06 4.32
N VAL A 177 7.14 -5.06 3.34
CA VAL A 177 8.52 -5.54 3.51
C VAL A 177 9.30 -4.67 4.50
N TYR A 178 9.18 -3.34 4.40
CA TYR A 178 9.87 -2.43 5.30
C TYR A 178 9.32 -2.51 6.72
N ASP A 179 8.00 -2.63 6.89
CA ASP A 179 7.36 -2.73 8.20
C ASP A 179 7.80 -4.02 8.91
N ILE A 180 7.82 -5.16 8.21
CA ILE A 180 8.38 -6.42 8.71
C ILE A 180 9.88 -6.27 9.03
N TYR A 181 10.66 -5.59 8.19
CA TYR A 181 12.08 -5.34 8.47
C TYR A 181 12.28 -4.49 9.73
N ASP A 182 11.51 -3.42 9.91
CA ASP A 182 11.60 -2.52 11.07
C ASP A 182 11.20 -3.28 12.35
N ASP A 183 10.17 -4.12 12.28
CA ASP A 183 9.71 -4.96 13.40
C ASP A 183 10.73 -6.04 13.79
N LEU A 184 11.23 -6.82 12.82
CA LEU A 184 12.11 -7.96 13.09
C LEU A 184 13.55 -7.54 13.42
N ILE A 185 14.07 -6.54 12.70
CA ILE A 185 15.49 -6.18 12.73
C ILE A 185 15.72 -4.93 13.57
N SER A 186 14.88 -3.89 13.41
CA SER A 186 15.01 -2.67 14.19
C SER A 186 14.38 -2.75 15.58
N ARG A 187 13.59 -3.80 15.88
CA ARG A 187 12.99 -4.09 17.20
C ARG A 187 12.36 -2.88 17.85
N ARG A 188 11.40 -2.23 17.17
CA ARG A 188 10.62 -1.16 17.80
C ARG A 188 9.81 -1.69 18.99
N VAL A 189 9.63 -0.83 19.99
CA VAL A 189 8.92 -1.12 21.26
C VAL A 189 7.39 -1.13 21.08
N ASN A 190 6.87 -0.79 19.90
CA ASN A 190 5.44 -0.73 19.64
C ASN A 190 4.92 -2.10 19.16
N SER A 191 3.79 -2.55 19.72
CA SER A 191 3.17 -3.82 19.35
C SER A 191 2.66 -3.81 17.90
N SER A 192 3.23 -4.67 17.06
CA SER A 192 2.84 -4.83 15.65
C SER A 192 1.82 -5.95 15.44
N ASP A 193 1.23 -6.03 14.24
CA ASP A 193 0.23 -7.05 13.95
C ASP A 193 0.83 -8.46 13.88
N ALA A 194 2.11 -8.56 13.51
CA ALA A 194 2.85 -9.81 13.59
C ALA A 194 3.04 -10.28 15.04
N GLU A 195 3.32 -9.36 15.97
CA GLU A 195 3.42 -9.67 17.41
C GLU A 195 2.08 -10.09 18.00
N LYS A 196 1.00 -9.35 17.73
CA LYS A 196 -0.36 -9.71 18.17
C LYS A 196 -0.82 -11.06 17.61
N PHE A 197 -0.46 -11.36 16.37
CA PHE A 197 -0.78 -12.65 15.76
C PHE A 197 -0.02 -13.80 16.45
N ALA A 198 1.25 -13.56 16.81
CA ALA A 198 2.05 -14.54 17.55
C ALA A 198 1.52 -14.80 18.97
N GLU A 199 0.96 -13.80 19.65
CA GLU A 199 0.28 -13.99 20.96
C GLU A 199 -0.96 -14.89 20.85
N ILE A 200 -1.71 -14.78 19.76
CA ILE A 200 -2.92 -15.58 19.52
C ILE A 200 -2.57 -16.99 19.02
N CYS A 201 -1.39 -17.20 18.42
CA CYS A 201 -0.94 -18.48 17.88
C CYS A 201 0.34 -19.00 18.57
N PRO A 202 0.22 -19.79 19.66
CA PRO A 202 1.37 -20.31 20.39
C PRO A 202 1.97 -21.57 19.72
N CYS A 203 2.60 -21.45 18.53
CA CYS A 203 3.65 -22.32 17.94
C CYS A 203 3.91 -21.96 16.45
N PRO A 204 4.98 -22.49 15.79
CA PRO A 204 6.14 -21.74 15.28
C PRO A 204 5.82 -20.71 14.16
N CYS A 205 4.89 -19.79 14.42
CA CYS A 205 4.61 -18.59 13.63
C CYS A 205 5.32 -17.38 14.24
N ASN A 206 6.56 -17.58 14.69
CA ASN A 206 7.47 -16.51 15.07
C ASN A 206 7.69 -15.58 13.87
N GLY A 207 8.05 -14.31 14.11
CA GLY A 207 8.17 -13.28 13.07
C GLY A 207 9.02 -13.64 11.84
N MET A 208 9.84 -14.70 11.90
CA MET A 208 10.51 -15.31 10.73
C MET A 208 9.54 -15.93 9.71
N ALA A 209 8.39 -16.47 10.12
CA ALA A 209 7.38 -17.03 9.21
C ALA A 209 6.72 -15.94 8.34
N TRP A 210 6.65 -14.71 8.84
CA TRP A 210 6.18 -13.53 8.11
C TRP A 210 7.16 -13.08 7.03
N GLY A 211 8.46 -13.27 7.21
CA GLY A 211 9.46 -12.94 6.18
C GLY A 211 9.48 -13.91 4.99
N VAL A 212 8.72 -15.01 5.04
CA VAL A 212 8.63 -16.04 4.00
C VAL A 212 7.35 -15.93 3.15
N ILE A 213 6.35 -15.17 3.62
CA ILE A 213 5.07 -14.91 2.93
C ILE A 213 5.14 -13.55 2.24
#